data_AF-A0A3C1NKP1-F1
#
_entry.id   AF-A0A3C1NKP1-F1
#
_cell.length_a   1.000
_cell.length_b   1.000
_cell.length_c   1.000
_cell.angle_alpha   90.00
_cell.angle_beta   90.00
_cell.angle_gamma   90.00
#
_symmetry.space_group_name_H-M   'P 1'
#
loop_
_entity.id
_entity.type
_entity.pdbx_description
1 polymer ?
#
loop_
_entity_poly.entity_id
_entity_poly.type
_entity_poly.pdbx_seq_one_letter_code
_entity_poly.pdbx_strand_id
1 'polypeptide(L)'
;MAGKPGISLLLADPDQNAIKKMYDELSGRVGTDGLEIVSCAREGSWRADVIMLDMASDEVAEWSKHIGEMANQKILVYFSNPDVLSAVEYGFHINPILAWQEMFPYSKRVRVYIGQLLSVAEGDDEDALLTVKDILQTAGFPVSPEYSEEIENE
;
A
#
# COMPACT_ATOMS: atom_id res chain seq x y z
N MET A 1 5.49 11.63 -17.25
CA MET A 1 6.24 10.44 -16.81
C MET A 1 5.40 9.25 -17.21
N ALA A 2 5.78 8.57 -18.30
CA ALA A 2 5.12 7.35 -18.73
C ALA A 2 5.47 6.24 -17.72
N GLY A 3 4.50 5.37 -17.39
CA GLY A 3 4.71 4.24 -16.49
C GLY A 3 5.97 3.46 -16.87
N LYS A 4 6.83 3.17 -15.88
CA LYS A 4 8.04 2.38 -16.09
C LYS A 4 7.62 1.03 -16.72
N PRO A 5 8.27 0.58 -17.81
CA PRO A 5 7.94 -0.70 -18.42
C PRO A 5 8.09 -1.82 -17.38
N GLY A 6 7.02 -2.61 -17.20
CA GLY A 6 7.02 -3.78 -16.32
C GLY A 6 6.10 -3.70 -15.09
N ILE A 7 5.46 -2.57 -14.79
CA ILE A 7 4.46 -2.47 -13.71
C ILE A 7 3.05 -2.40 -14.31
N SER A 8 2.17 -3.32 -13.91
CA SER A 8 0.75 -3.27 -14.26
C SER A 8 -0.08 -2.80 -13.06
N LEU A 9 -0.88 -1.76 -13.25
CA LEU A 9 -1.78 -1.20 -12.25
C LEU A 9 -3.21 -1.71 -12.50
N LEU A 10 -3.71 -2.48 -11.53
CA LEU A 10 -5.08 -2.99 -11.51
C LEU A 10 -5.93 -2.12 -10.57
N LEU A 11 -6.96 -1.48 -11.11
CA LEU A 11 -7.90 -0.68 -10.34
C LEU A 11 -9.14 -1.53 -10.02
N ALA A 12 -9.58 -1.52 -8.76
CA ALA A 12 -10.80 -2.17 -8.33
C ALA A 12 -11.55 -1.29 -7.31
N ASP A 13 -12.83 -1.04 -7.57
CA ASP A 13 -13.71 -0.28 -6.68
C ASP A 13 -15.15 -0.78 -6.86
N PRO A 14 -15.96 -0.89 -5.80
CA PRO A 14 -17.40 -1.17 -5.93
C PRO A 14 -18.16 -0.07 -6.70
N ASP A 15 -17.74 1.19 -6.63
CA ASP A 15 -18.30 2.32 -7.37
C ASP A 15 -17.68 2.42 -8.78
N GLN A 16 -18.43 1.92 -9.75
CA GLN A 16 -18.04 1.92 -11.17
C GLN A 16 -17.89 3.33 -11.77
N ASN A 17 -18.55 4.35 -11.21
CA ASN A 17 -18.38 5.73 -11.67
C ASN A 17 -17.08 6.32 -11.12
N ALA A 18 -16.80 6.08 -9.83
CA ALA A 18 -15.58 6.55 -9.18
C ALA A 18 -14.33 5.97 -9.85
N ILE A 19 -14.31 4.66 -10.08
CA ILE A 19 -13.14 4.02 -10.70
C ILE A 19 -12.93 4.42 -12.15
N LYS A 20 -14.03 4.63 -12.91
CA LYS A 20 -13.93 5.11 -14.29
C LYS A 20 -13.33 6.51 -14.34
N LYS A 21 -13.78 7.41 -13.45
CA LYS A 21 -13.20 8.75 -13.32
C LYS A 21 -11.71 8.67 -12.99
N MET A 22 -11.33 7.82 -12.04
CA MET A 22 -9.92 7.63 -11.69
C MET A 22 -9.09 7.08 -12.85
N TYR A 23 -9.63 6.13 -13.62
CA TYR A 23 -8.99 5.61 -14.82
C TYR A 23 -8.77 6.69 -15.89
N ASP A 24 -9.78 7.51 -16.17
CA ASP A 24 -9.68 8.61 -17.13
C ASP A 24 -8.62 9.64 -16.69
N GLU A 25 -8.56 9.95 -15.39
CA GLU A 25 -7.54 10.86 -14.83
C GLU A 25 -6.12 10.27 -14.90
N LEU A 26 -5.96 8.99 -14.60
CA LEU A 26 -4.66 8.31 -14.62
C LEU A 26 -4.16 8.09 -16.05
N SER A 27 -5.02 7.59 -16.93
CA SER A 27 -4.67 7.36 -18.34
C SER A 27 -4.21 8.64 -19.05
N GLY A 28 -4.81 9.79 -18.72
CA GLY A 28 -4.36 11.09 -19.22
C GLY A 28 -2.97 11.54 -18.72
N ARG A 29 -2.49 10.98 -17.60
CA ARG A 29 -1.21 11.33 -16.98
C ARG A 29 -0.08 10.37 -17.32
N VAL A 30 -0.35 9.07 -17.30
CA VAL A 30 0.67 8.01 -17.39
C VAL A 30 0.54 7.12 -18.64
N GLY A 31 -0.52 7.29 -19.43
CA GLY A 31 -0.88 6.40 -20.53
C GLY A 31 -1.75 5.22 -20.07
N THR A 32 -2.18 4.39 -21.02
CA THR A 32 -3.02 3.21 -20.75
C THR A 32 -2.21 1.90 -20.67
N ASP A 33 -0.94 1.93 -21.05
CA ASP A 33 -0.10 0.73 -21.07
C ASP A 33 0.11 0.21 -19.64
N GLY A 34 -0.41 -0.98 -19.37
CA GLY A 34 -0.37 -1.58 -18.04
C GLY A 34 -1.44 -1.06 -17.06
N LEU A 35 -2.39 -0.22 -17.48
CA LEU A 35 -3.50 0.25 -16.64
C LEU A 35 -4.80 -0.48 -16.99
N GLU A 36 -5.40 -1.15 -16.01
CA GLU A 36 -6.60 -1.97 -16.21
C GLU A 36 -7.61 -1.78 -15.06
N ILE A 37 -8.90 -1.68 -15.39
CA ILE A 37 -9.99 -1.84 -14.42
C ILE A 37 -10.38 -3.32 -14.39
N VAL A 38 -10.35 -3.93 -13.21
CA VAL A 38 -10.77 -5.33 -13.00
C VAL A 38 -12.21 -5.41 -12.49
N SER A 39 -12.83 -6.59 -12.60
CA SER A 39 -14.26 -6.76 -12.27
C SER A 39 -14.58 -6.60 -10.79
N CYS A 40 -13.63 -6.94 -9.90
CA CYS A 40 -13.79 -6.84 -8.46
C CYS A 40 -12.43 -6.90 -7.74
N ALA A 41 -12.39 -6.48 -6.48
CA ALA A 41 -11.15 -6.50 -5.69
C ALA A 41 -10.61 -7.92 -5.45
N ARG A 42 -11.46 -8.95 -5.48
CA ARG A 42 -11.01 -10.36 -5.38
C ARG A 42 -10.14 -10.73 -6.59
N GLU A 43 -10.57 -10.39 -7.80
CA GLU A 43 -9.80 -10.62 -9.02
C GLU A 43 -8.50 -9.81 -9.02
N GLY A 44 -8.58 -8.52 -8.69
CA GLY A 44 -7.40 -7.66 -8.60
C GLY A 44 -6.38 -8.18 -7.60
N SER A 45 -6.83 -8.54 -6.40
CA SER A 45 -5.99 -9.10 -5.35
C SER A 45 -5.35 -10.42 -5.75
N TRP A 46 -6.06 -11.29 -6.47
CA TRP A 46 -5.50 -12.55 -6.96
C TRP A 46 -4.33 -12.33 -7.92
N ARG A 47 -4.46 -11.37 -8.84
CA ARG A 47 -3.49 -11.08 -9.89
C ARG A 47 -2.32 -10.23 -9.43
N ALA A 48 -2.52 -9.36 -8.45
CA ALA A 48 -1.50 -8.41 -8.01
C ALA A 48 -0.44 -9.05 -7.12
N ASP A 49 0.81 -8.61 -7.22
CA ASP A 49 1.88 -8.98 -6.27
C ASP A 49 1.89 -8.06 -5.04
N VAL A 50 1.48 -6.80 -5.25
CA VAL A 50 1.36 -5.75 -4.23
C VAL A 50 -0.08 -5.23 -4.23
N ILE A 51 -0.73 -5.22 -3.07
CA ILE A 51 -2.09 -4.72 -2.88
C ILE A 51 -2.00 -3.48 -2.01
N MET A 52 -2.48 -2.35 -2.54
CA MET A 52 -2.58 -1.09 -1.81
C MET A 52 -4.03 -0.91 -1.36
N LEU A 53 -4.25 -0.86 -0.04
CA LEU A 53 -5.58 -0.61 0.52
C LEU A 53 -5.65 0.86 0.95
N ASP A 54 -6.12 1.73 0.06
CA ASP A 54 -6.35 3.14 0.31
C ASP A 54 -7.79 3.38 0.81
N MET A 55 -8.08 2.86 2.00
CA MET A 55 -9.42 2.89 2.61
C MET A 55 -9.31 3.02 4.13
N ALA A 56 -10.42 3.38 4.78
CA ALA A 56 -10.44 3.53 6.23
C ALA A 56 -10.27 2.19 6.95
N SER A 57 -9.70 2.20 8.17
CA SER A 57 -9.34 0.96 8.88
C SER A 57 -10.54 0.06 9.19
N ASP A 58 -11.73 0.63 9.39
CA ASP A 58 -12.98 -0.09 9.58
C ASP A 58 -13.48 -0.75 8.28
N GLU A 59 -13.29 -0.10 7.14
CA GLU A 59 -13.57 -0.66 5.82
C GLU A 59 -12.65 -1.87 5.51
N VAL A 60 -11.37 -1.78 5.88
CA VAL A 60 -10.41 -2.90 5.69
C VAL A 60 -10.90 -4.19 6.36
N ALA A 61 -11.51 -4.10 7.54
CA ALA A 61 -12.01 -5.26 8.26
C ALA A 61 -13.12 -5.99 7.50
N GLU A 62 -14.02 -5.24 6.84
CA GLU A 62 -15.02 -5.81 5.96
C GLU A 62 -14.38 -6.45 4.72
N TRP A 63 -13.48 -5.73 4.05
CA TRP A 63 -12.80 -6.20 2.84
C TRP A 63 -11.94 -7.44 3.07
N SER A 64 -11.31 -7.57 4.24
CA SER A 64 -10.49 -8.73 4.60
C SER A 64 -11.23 -10.06 4.44
N LYS A 65 -12.55 -10.08 4.69
CA LYS A 65 -13.38 -11.27 4.53
C LYS A 65 -13.53 -11.70 3.07
N HIS A 66 -13.34 -10.78 2.13
CA HIS A 66 -13.51 -11.02 0.70
C HIS A 66 -12.19 -11.31 -0.01
N ILE A 67 -11.10 -10.66 0.42
CA ILE A 67 -9.80 -10.72 -0.24
C ILE A 67 -8.71 -11.45 0.57
N GLY A 68 -8.98 -11.85 1.83
CA GLY A 68 -7.98 -12.43 2.73
C GLY A 68 -7.23 -13.63 2.15
N GLU A 69 -7.95 -14.60 1.56
CA GLU A 69 -7.32 -15.74 0.89
C GLU A 69 -6.46 -15.34 -0.31
N MET A 70 -6.90 -14.30 -1.03
CA MET A 70 -6.17 -13.81 -2.20
C MET A 70 -4.91 -13.07 -1.76
N ALA A 71 -4.93 -12.39 -0.61
CA ALA A 71 -3.80 -11.63 -0.08
C ALA A 71 -2.64 -12.49 0.47
N ASN A 72 -2.82 -13.81 0.59
CA ASN A 72 -1.79 -14.71 1.10
C ASN A 72 -0.49 -14.63 0.29
N GLN A 73 0.64 -14.52 0.98
CA GLN A 73 1.99 -14.39 0.40
C GLN A 73 2.21 -13.12 -0.45
N LYS A 74 1.25 -12.19 -0.46
CA LYS A 74 1.36 -10.90 -1.17
C LYS A 74 1.85 -9.80 -0.23
N ILE A 75 2.27 -8.69 -0.82
CA ILE A 75 2.62 -7.48 -0.08
C ILE A 75 1.37 -6.62 0.08
N LEU A 76 0.99 -6.34 1.33
CA LEU A 76 -0.07 -5.39 1.66
C LEU A 76 0.55 -4.05 2.05
N VAL A 77 0.16 -2.99 1.36
CA VAL A 77 0.60 -1.62 1.64
C VAL A 77 -0.53 -0.84 2.28
N TYR A 78 -0.23 -0.25 3.43
CA TYR A 78 -1.11 0.68 4.14
C TYR A 78 -0.51 2.09 4.11
N PHE A 79 -1.22 3.05 3.52
CA PHE A 79 -0.84 4.46 3.59
C PHE A 79 -1.38 5.06 4.89
N SER A 80 -0.48 5.41 5.81
CA SER A 80 -0.85 6.15 7.02
C SER A 80 -0.92 7.64 6.70
N ASN A 81 -2.08 8.25 6.97
CA ASN A 81 -2.25 9.68 6.87
C ASN A 81 -1.62 10.42 8.07
N PRO A 82 -1.02 11.61 7.88
CA PRO A 82 -0.49 12.43 8.97
C PRO A 82 -1.54 12.92 9.97
N ASP A 83 -2.80 13.04 9.55
CA ASP A 83 -3.78 13.92 10.21
C ASP A 83 -5.04 13.22 10.72
N VAL A 84 -4.89 12.06 11.36
CA VAL A 84 -5.88 11.66 12.38
C VAL A 84 -5.32 12.04 13.75
N LEU A 85 -5.34 13.35 14.00
CA LEU A 85 -5.24 13.97 15.32
C LEU A 85 -6.42 13.60 16.26
N SER A 86 -7.24 12.61 15.91
CA SER A 86 -8.31 12.12 16.79
C SER A 86 -7.87 10.96 17.69
N ALA A 87 -6.57 10.68 17.81
CA ALA A 87 -6.05 9.67 18.72
C ALA A 87 -4.75 10.07 19.42
N VAL A 88 -4.45 11.36 19.59
CA VAL A 88 -3.37 11.79 20.50
C VAL A 88 -3.88 11.73 21.95
N GLU A 89 -4.25 10.52 22.39
CA GLU A 89 -4.39 10.18 23.81
C GLU A 89 -3.15 9.39 24.21
N TYR A 90 -2.46 9.85 25.24
CA TYR A 90 -1.17 9.37 25.75
C TYR A 90 -1.19 7.91 26.25
N GLY A 91 -1.35 6.95 25.35
CA GLY A 91 -1.33 5.53 25.67
C GLY A 91 -1.03 4.69 24.44
N PHE A 92 0.11 4.00 24.47
CA PHE A 92 0.53 2.89 23.59
C PHE A 92 -0.39 2.67 22.37
N HIS A 93 -0.15 3.39 21.29
CA HIS A 93 -0.91 3.17 20.05
C HIS A 93 -0.50 1.84 19.45
N ILE A 94 -1.45 0.93 19.39
CA ILE A 94 -1.38 -0.27 18.57
C ILE A 94 -1.23 0.23 17.13
N ASN A 95 -0.06 0.01 16.52
CA ASN A 95 0.17 0.30 15.11
C ASN A 95 -1.00 -0.32 14.31
N PRO A 96 -1.79 0.46 13.53
CA PRO A 96 -3.00 -0.05 12.87
C PRO A 96 -2.75 -1.30 12.02
N ILE A 97 -1.52 -1.45 11.51
CA ILE A 97 -1.10 -2.62 10.73
C ILE A 97 -0.98 -3.90 11.58
N LEU A 98 -0.90 -3.79 12.91
CA LEU A 98 -0.93 -4.94 13.82
C LEU A 98 -2.31 -5.57 13.86
N ALA A 99 -3.39 -4.79 13.77
CA ALA A 99 -4.74 -5.33 13.64
C ALA A 99 -4.89 -6.15 12.34
N TRP A 100 -4.09 -5.84 11.31
CA TRP A 100 -4.08 -6.59 10.06
C TRP A 100 -3.38 -7.94 10.18
N GLN A 101 -2.58 -8.19 11.21
CA GLN A 101 -1.95 -9.49 11.42
C GLN A 101 -2.98 -10.61 11.63
N GLU A 102 -4.13 -10.31 12.26
CA GLU A 102 -5.21 -11.28 12.43
C GLU A 102 -5.99 -11.50 11.13
N MET A 103 -6.20 -10.42 10.36
CA MET A 103 -6.99 -10.44 9.12
C MET A 103 -6.22 -11.02 7.93
N PHE A 104 -4.91 -10.79 7.89
CA PHE A 104 -3.99 -11.16 6.81
C PHE A 104 -2.75 -11.85 7.39
N PRO A 105 -2.90 -13.04 7.99
CA PRO A 105 -1.85 -13.67 8.77
C PRO A 105 -0.63 -14.10 7.95
N TYR A 106 -0.82 -14.33 6.65
CA TYR A 106 0.20 -14.84 5.73
C TYR A 106 0.68 -13.80 4.71
N SER A 107 0.31 -12.52 4.90
CA SER A 107 0.75 -11.44 4.02
C SER A 107 1.95 -10.71 4.60
N LYS A 108 2.81 -10.22 3.71
CA LYS A 108 3.89 -9.30 4.07
C LYS A 108 3.30 -7.90 4.16
N ARG A 109 3.52 -7.18 5.26
CA ARG A 109 2.85 -5.89 5.49
C ARG A 109 3.86 -4.76 5.51
N VAL A 110 3.56 -3.69 4.79
CA VAL A 110 4.38 -2.48 4.75
C VAL A 110 3.48 -1.28 5.01
N ARG A 111 3.81 -0.52 6.04
CA ARG A 111 3.23 0.78 6.32
C ARG A 111 4.03 1.84 5.57
N VAL A 112 3.34 2.75 4.92
CA VAL A 112 3.93 3.88 4.22
C VAL A 112 3.37 5.18 4.78
N TYR A 113 4.25 6.11 5.07
CA TYR A 113 3.93 7.50 5.36
C TYR A 113 4.53 8.37 4.27
N ILE A 114 3.71 9.18 3.59
CA ILE A 114 4.19 10.14 2.58
C ILE A 114 4.28 11.51 3.25
N GLY A 115 5.49 11.90 3.63
CA GLY A 115 5.75 13.23 4.19
C GLY A 115 6.02 14.28 3.11
N GLN A 116 6.04 15.55 3.51
CA GLN A 116 6.33 16.67 2.60
C GLN A 116 7.77 16.64 2.05
N LEU A 117 8.73 16.20 2.86
CA LEU A 117 10.15 16.16 2.49
C LEU A 117 10.63 14.73 2.19
N LEU A 118 10.06 13.74 2.87
CA LEU A 118 10.52 12.37 2.86
C LEU A 118 9.36 11.43 3.18
N SER A 119 9.27 10.35 2.44
CA SER A 119 8.41 9.20 2.74
C SER A 119 9.16 8.21 3.61
N VAL A 120 8.44 7.59 4.54
CA VAL A 120 8.95 6.54 5.42
C VAL A 120 8.17 5.28 5.13
N ALA A 121 8.87 4.16 4.96
CA ALA A 121 8.28 2.84 4.83
C ALA A 121 8.77 1.96 6.00
N GLU A 122 7.85 1.26 6.65
CA GLU A 122 8.10 0.41 7.81
C GLU A 122 7.46 -0.96 7.57
N GLY A 123 8.16 -2.05 7.82
CA GLY A 123 7.64 -3.40 7.66
C GLY A 123 8.62 -4.46 8.17
N ASP A 124 8.10 -5.64 8.48
CA ASP A 124 8.85 -6.71 9.14
C ASP A 124 9.60 -7.60 8.13
N ASP A 125 9.20 -7.56 6.84
CA ASP A 125 9.77 -8.34 5.75
C ASP A 125 10.64 -7.44 4.86
N GLU A 126 11.95 -7.71 4.84
CA GLU A 126 12.96 -6.88 4.16
C GLU A 126 12.72 -6.81 2.64
N ASP A 127 12.42 -7.94 1.99
CA ASP A 127 12.13 -7.98 0.55
C ASP A 127 10.90 -7.15 0.19
N ALA A 128 9.83 -7.25 0.99
CA ALA A 128 8.63 -6.44 0.80
C ALA A 128 8.91 -4.96 1.00
N LEU A 129 9.68 -4.63 2.03
CA LEU A 129 10.06 -3.26 2.33
C LEU A 129 10.85 -2.65 1.16
N LEU A 130 11.88 -3.35 0.67
CA LEU A 130 12.68 -2.92 -0.48
C LEU A 130 11.82 -2.74 -1.74
N THR A 131 10.91 -3.70 -2.01
CA THR A 131 9.97 -3.62 -3.15
C THR A 131 9.12 -2.36 -3.08
N VAL A 132 8.53 -2.06 -1.91
CA VAL A 132 7.69 -0.88 -1.72
C VAL A 132 8.50 0.41 -1.80
N LYS A 133 9.73 0.44 -1.28
CA LYS A 133 10.64 1.59 -1.42
C LYS A 133 10.97 1.86 -2.89
N ASP A 134 11.26 0.84 -3.71
CA ASP A 134 11.51 1.03 -5.16
C ASP A 134 10.27 1.55 -5.89
N ILE A 135 9.07 1.08 -5.53
CA ILE A 135 7.81 1.59 -6.07
C ILE A 135 7.66 3.09 -5.75
N LEU A 136 7.88 3.50 -4.50
CA LEU A 136 7.77 4.90 -4.08
C LEU A 136 8.80 5.80 -4.78
N GLN A 137 10.07 5.35 -4.83
CA GLN A 137 11.14 6.08 -5.52
C GLN A 137 10.85 6.21 -7.02
N THR A 138 10.37 5.14 -7.66
CA THR A 138 9.95 5.15 -9.07
C THR A 138 8.79 6.11 -9.30
N ALA A 139 7.87 6.22 -8.34
CA ALA A 139 6.75 7.18 -8.37
C ALA A 139 7.18 8.62 -8.06
N GLY A 140 8.46 8.88 -7.76
CA GLY A 140 9.01 10.20 -7.49
C GLY A 140 8.88 10.66 -6.03
N PHE A 141 8.51 9.76 -5.12
CA PHE A 141 8.52 10.04 -3.69
C PHE A 141 9.91 9.78 -3.12
N PRO A 142 10.61 10.78 -2.56
CA PRO A 142 11.87 10.54 -1.86
C PRO A 142 11.61 9.66 -0.64
N VAL A 143 12.41 8.61 -0.44
CA VAL A 143 12.22 7.65 0.67
C VAL A 143 13.41 7.70 1.62
N SER A 144 13.16 7.59 2.93
CA SER A 144 14.22 7.59 3.93
C SER A 144 15.23 6.45 3.71
N PRO A 145 16.54 6.72 3.81
CA PRO A 145 17.54 5.66 3.83
C PRO A 145 17.32 4.76 5.06
N GLU A 146 17.81 3.53 4.98
CA GLU A 146 17.82 2.65 6.15
C GLU A 146 18.80 3.19 7.19
N TYR A 147 18.31 3.43 8.40
CA TYR A 147 19.19 3.58 9.54
C TYR A 147 19.59 2.18 9.98
N SER A 148 20.73 1.70 9.50
CA SER A 148 21.46 0.67 10.22
C SER A 148 22.11 1.36 11.42
N GLU A 149 21.57 1.16 12.62
CA GLU A 149 22.39 1.34 13.81
C GLU A 149 23.49 0.26 13.75
N GLU A 150 24.61 0.60 13.13
CA GLU A 150 25.87 -0.04 13.49
C GLU A 150 26.12 0.35 14.94
N ILE A 151 25.68 -0.52 15.86
CA ILE A 151 26.15 -0.47 17.24
C ILE A 151 27.64 -0.83 17.15
N GLU A 152 28.48 0.19 16.97
CA GLU A 152 29.90 0.10 17.28
C GLU A 152 30.00 -0.23 18.77
N ASN A 153 30.15 -1.52 19.07
CA ASN A 153 30.55 -1.98 20.39
C ASN A 153 32.02 -1.55 20.59
N GLU A 154 32.24 -0.37 21.17
CA GLU A 154 33.50 0.00 21.82
C GLU A 154 33.72 -0.78 23.13
#